data_AF-A0A1Z8KS26-F1
#
_entry.id   AF-A0A1Z8KS26-F1
#
_cell.length_a   1.000
_cell.length_b   1.000
_cell.length_c   1.000
_cell.angle_alpha   90.00
_cell.angle_beta   90.00
_cell.angle_gamma   90.00
#
_symmetry.space_group_name_H-M   'P 1'
#
loop_
_entity.id
_entity.type
_entity.pdbx_description
1 polymer ?
#
loop_
_entity_poly.entity_id
_entity_poly.type
_entity_poly.pdbx_seq_one_letter_code
_entity_poly.pdbx_strand_id
1 'polypeptide(L)'
;MLVQFPFWEYWYFHVPNYLLATIMYTMAARFGMGLFAPADWPNYIWQGFRRLTNIPLVAIRWLTPHAITDKFLPLVGVFWFAILRALWALLFLALGWLPGLTVLDAAPQPTPDQPPALEAPMAPTAPDAAPVDEPQTEEQEEQAQ
;
A
#
# COMPACT_ATOMS: atom_id res chain seq x y z
N MET A 1 12.50 -16.94 -5.50
CA MET A 1 11.55 -15.84 -5.28
C MET A 1 12.37 -14.62 -4.89
N LEU A 2 12.82 -13.83 -5.87
CA LEU A 2 13.55 -12.60 -5.56
C LEU A 2 12.53 -11.62 -5.01
N VAL A 3 12.73 -11.20 -3.77
CA VAL A 3 11.98 -10.11 -3.16
C VAL A 3 12.29 -8.88 -4.01
N GLN A 4 11.40 -8.54 -4.95
CA GLN A 4 11.40 -7.19 -5.50
C GLN A 4 11.16 -6.28 -4.30
N PHE A 5 12.09 -5.36 -4.02
CA PHE A 5 11.94 -4.41 -2.91
C PHE A 5 11.22 -3.18 -3.46
N PRO A 6 9.87 -3.13 -3.45
CA PRO A 6 9.10 -2.01 -4.01
C PRO A 6 9.43 -0.66 -3.32
N PHE A 7 10.15 -0.69 -2.19
CA PHE A 7 10.66 0.49 -1.51
C PHE A 7 11.51 1.39 -2.42
N TRP A 8 12.35 0.82 -3.28
CA TRP A 8 13.22 1.61 -4.17
C TRP A 8 12.47 2.20 -5.37
N GLU A 9 11.36 1.59 -5.77
CA GLU A 9 10.52 2.07 -6.87
C GLU A 9 9.63 3.25 -6.44
N TYR A 10 9.10 3.18 -5.21
CA TYR A 10 8.29 4.24 -4.59
C TYR A 10 9.06 5.08 -3.57
N TRP A 11 10.38 5.22 -3.74
CA TRP A 11 11.22 5.95 -2.78
C TRP A 11 10.78 7.41 -2.62
N TYR A 12 10.30 8.04 -3.69
CA TYR A 12 9.75 9.40 -3.69
C TYR A 12 8.55 9.57 -2.76
N PHE A 13 7.77 8.51 -2.53
CA PHE A 13 6.65 8.54 -1.61
C PHE A 13 7.12 8.25 -0.18
N HIS A 14 7.91 7.20 -0.01
CA HIS A 14 8.30 6.73 1.33
C HIS A 14 9.34 7.62 2.01
N VAL A 15 10.38 8.06 1.30
CA VAL A 15 11.49 8.81 1.91
C VAL A 15 11.02 10.14 2.48
N PRO A 16 10.30 11.01 1.74
CA PRO A 16 9.76 12.24 2.32
C PRO A 16 8.80 11.92 3.46
N ASN A 17 7.94 10.92 3.32
CA ASN A 17 7.00 10.55 4.37
C ASN A 17 7.72 10.13 5.66
N TYR A 18 8.78 9.32 5.58
CA TYR A 18 9.58 8.97 6.76
C TYR A 18 10.31 10.18 7.33
N LEU A 19 10.87 11.05 6.48
CA LEU A 19 11.53 12.27 6.94
C LEU A 19 10.57 13.20 7.71
N LEU A 20 9.36 13.41 7.17
CA LEU A 20 8.31 14.18 7.84
C LEU A 20 7.92 13.53 9.18
N ALA A 21 7.80 12.20 9.22
CA ALA A 21 7.54 11.48 10.47
C ALA A 21 8.67 11.69 11.48
N THR A 22 9.93 11.52 11.08
CA THR A 22 11.08 11.71 11.97
C THR A 22 11.08 13.12 12.55
N ILE A 23 10.86 14.15 11.74
CA ILE A 23 10.78 15.53 12.23
C ILE A 23 9.61 15.68 13.22
N MET A 24 8.42 15.19 12.88
CA MET A 24 7.25 15.23 13.77
C MET A 24 7.54 14.56 15.12
N TYR A 25 8.07 13.34 15.12
CA TYR A 25 8.39 12.60 16.34
C TYR A 25 9.50 13.29 17.14
N THR A 26 10.48 13.91 16.50
CA THR A 26 11.51 14.68 17.22
C THR A 26 10.95 15.94 17.89
N MET A 27 9.95 16.59 17.29
CA MET A 27 9.24 17.71 17.92
C MET A 27 8.38 17.26 19.10
N ALA A 28 7.71 16.12 18.97
CA ALA A 28 6.98 15.50 20.08
C ALA A 28 7.91 15.11 21.23
N ALA A 29 9.06 14.48 20.92
CA ALA A 29 10.07 14.12 21.90
C ALA A 29 10.67 15.36 22.58
N ARG A 30 10.96 16.43 21.83
CA ARG A 30 11.41 17.72 22.38
C ARG A 30 10.38 18.30 23.35
N PHE A 31 9.09 18.30 22.97
CA PHE A 31 8.04 18.80 23.83
C PHE A 31 7.94 17.97 25.10
N GLY A 32 7.90 16.64 24.97
CA GLY A 32 7.85 15.71 26.10
C GLY A 32 9.05 15.88 27.04
N MET A 33 10.27 15.98 26.51
CA MET A 33 11.44 16.28 27.35
C MET A 33 11.36 17.66 27.97
N GLY A 34 10.91 18.69 27.24
CA GLY A 34 10.76 20.06 27.75
C GLY A 34 9.71 20.24 28.86
N LEU A 35 8.91 19.21 29.15
CA LEU A 35 8.05 19.18 30.35
C LEU A 35 8.87 18.90 31.61
N PHE A 36 9.96 18.14 31.51
CA PHE A 36 10.81 17.74 32.64
C PHE A 36 12.18 18.47 32.65
N ALA A 37 12.64 18.90 31.48
CA ALA A 37 13.94 19.52 31.24
C ALA A 37 13.86 21.06 31.31
N PRO A 38 14.73 21.74 32.09
CA PRO A 38 14.90 23.18 31.96
C PRO A 38 15.50 23.54 30.60
N ALA A 39 15.12 24.71 30.06
CA ALA A 39 15.47 25.14 28.71
C ALA A 39 16.99 25.26 28.45
N ASP A 40 17.76 25.48 29.51
CA ASP A 40 19.22 25.69 29.48
C ASP A 40 20.04 24.44 29.88
N TRP A 41 19.46 23.25 29.75
CA TRP A 41 20.19 22.02 30.09
C TRP A 41 21.38 21.82 29.13
N PRO A 42 22.64 21.72 29.63
CA PRO A 42 23.82 21.51 28.79
C PRO A 42 23.88 20.16 28.03
N ASN A 43 22.89 19.27 28.19
CA ASN A 43 22.91 17.93 27.57
C ASN A 43 23.01 17.97 26.04
N TYR A 44 23.94 17.18 25.49
CA TYR A 44 24.14 17.10 24.04
C TYR A 44 22.89 16.58 23.30
N ILE A 45 22.16 15.64 23.90
CA ILE A 45 20.91 15.08 23.34
C ILE A 45 19.87 16.21 23.18
N TRP A 46 19.68 17.01 24.24
CA TRP A 46 18.78 18.16 24.23
C TRP A 46 19.16 19.17 23.14
N GLN A 47 20.44 19.50 23.04
CA GLN A 47 20.95 20.40 22.00
C GLN A 47 20.72 19.86 20.58
N GLY A 48 20.89 18.56 20.37
CA GLY A 48 20.59 17.88 19.11
C GLY A 48 19.13 18.05 18.70
N PHE A 49 18.21 17.74 19.61
CA PHE A 49 16.77 17.96 19.37
C PHE A 49 16.46 19.44 19.13
N ARG A 50 17.08 20.38 19.86
CA ARG A 50 16.92 21.82 19.61
C ARG A 50 17.32 22.22 18.20
N ARG A 51 18.49 21.81 17.75
CA ARG A 51 18.99 22.17 16.41
C ARG A 51 18.13 21.57 15.31
N LEU A 52 17.75 20.30 15.44
CA LEU A 52 16.95 19.61 14.42
C LEU A 52 15.55 20.22 14.29
N THR A 53 14.91 20.55 15.40
CA THR A 53 13.55 21.10 15.43
C THR A 53 13.49 22.62 15.21
N ASN A 54 14.57 23.37 15.42
CA ASN A 54 14.55 24.83 15.22
C ASN A 54 14.25 25.21 13.78
N ILE A 55 14.81 24.50 12.81
CA ILE A 55 14.59 24.76 11.37
C ILE A 55 13.09 24.68 11.02
N PRO A 56 12.39 23.56 11.28
CA PRO A 56 10.96 23.47 11.01
C PRO A 56 10.13 24.42 11.89
N LEU A 57 10.54 24.68 13.14
CA LEU A 57 9.85 25.63 14.02
C LEU A 57 9.84 27.05 13.47
N VAL A 58 10.91 27.51 12.82
CA VAL A 58 10.96 28.82 12.17
C VAL A 58 9.93 28.91 11.03
N ALA A 59 9.82 27.84 10.21
CA ALA A 59 8.81 27.78 9.16
C ALA A 59 7.38 27.79 9.72
N ILE A 60 7.12 27.03 10.79
CA ILE A 60 5.82 26.99 11.46
C ILE A 60 5.49 28.32 12.15
N ARG A 61 6.50 29.03 12.68
CA ARG A 61 6.32 30.35 13.31
C ARG A 61 5.87 31.42 12.32
N TRP A 62 6.23 31.27 11.04
CA TRP A 62 5.71 32.11 9.97
C TRP A 62 4.24 31.80 9.65
N LEU A 63 3.86 30.52 9.70
CA LEU A 63 2.50 30.06 9.43
C LEU A 63 1.54 30.29 10.60
N THR A 64 2.05 30.27 11.83
CA THR A 64 1.25 30.35 13.07
C THR A 64 1.33 31.76 13.66
N PRO A 65 0.19 32.45 13.88
CA PRO A 65 0.18 33.79 14.46
C PRO A 65 0.81 33.83 15.86
N HIS A 66 1.34 35.00 16.23
CA HIS A 66 2.19 35.21 17.43
C HIS A 66 1.48 35.01 18.79
N ALA A 67 0.21 34.60 18.79
CA ALA A 67 -0.59 34.33 19.99
C ALA A 67 -0.11 33.10 20.79
N ILE A 68 0.73 32.23 20.20
CA ILE A 68 1.21 31.01 20.84
C ILE A 68 2.59 31.22 21.46
N THR A 69 2.73 30.87 22.74
CA THR A 69 3.99 30.88 23.48
C THR A 69 5.01 29.89 22.90
N ASP A 70 6.29 30.26 22.88
CA ASP A 70 7.38 29.44 22.34
C ASP A 70 7.46 28.02 22.93
N LYS A 71 7.00 27.84 24.18
CA LYS A 71 6.95 26.52 24.84
C LYS A 71 5.99 25.53 24.17
N PHE A 72 4.88 26.01 23.61
CA PHE A 72 3.88 25.17 22.92
C PHE A 72 4.12 25.07 21.42
N LEU A 73 5.04 25.85 20.87
CA LEU A 73 5.37 25.87 19.45
C LEU A 73 5.78 24.48 18.90
N PRO A 74 6.54 23.63 19.63
CA PRO A 74 6.81 22.26 19.20
C PRO A 74 5.55 21.40 19.03
N LEU A 75 4.55 21.57 19.90
CA LEU A 75 3.28 20.83 19.82
C LEU A 75 2.45 21.26 18.61
N VAL A 76 2.39 22.57 18.36
CA VAL A 76 1.76 23.12 17.15
C VAL A 76 2.46 22.65 15.90
N GLY A 77 3.79 22.50 15.94
CA GLY A 77 4.53 21.93 14.84
C GLY A 77 4.19 20.47 14.55
N VAL A 78 3.99 19.64 15.59
CA VAL A 78 3.49 18.27 15.41
C VAL A 78 2.17 18.26 14.65
N PHE A 79 1.24 19.14 15.02
CA PHE A 79 -0.04 19.28 14.33
C PHE A 79 0.12 19.68 12.85
N TRP A 80 0.94 20.68 12.54
CA TRP A 80 1.21 21.08 11.16
C TRP A 80 1.88 19.98 10.33
N PHE A 81 2.84 19.25 10.90
CA PHE A 81 3.49 18.13 10.21
C PHE A 81 2.53 16.95 9.99
N ALA A 82 1.59 16.70 10.91
CA ALA A 82 0.53 15.71 10.71
C ALA A 82 -0.37 16.10 9.54
N ILE A 83 -0.75 17.39 9.44
CA ILE A 83 -1.50 17.91 8.27
C ILE A 83 -0.66 17.78 7.01
N LEU A 84 0.59 18.23 7.02
CA LEU A 84 1.48 18.16 5.85
C LEU A 84 1.64 16.72 5.35
N ARG A 85 1.75 15.76 6.27
CA ARG A 85 1.78 14.32 5.97
C ARG A 85 0.47 13.84 5.36
N ALA A 86 -0.67 14.26 5.91
CA ALA A 86 -1.98 13.91 5.36
C ALA A 86 -2.18 14.51 3.96
N LEU A 87 -1.78 15.77 3.75
CA LEU A 87 -1.80 16.43 2.44
C LEU A 87 -0.87 15.74 1.44
N TRP A 88 0.31 15.31 1.87
CA TRP A 88 1.21 14.52 1.04
C TRP A 88 0.53 13.21 0.61
N ALA A 89 -0.02 12.45 1.56
CA ALA A 89 -0.75 11.23 1.25
C ALA A 89 -1.96 11.48 0.32
N LEU A 90 -2.72 12.55 0.58
CA LEU A 90 -3.87 12.95 -0.23
C LEU A 90 -3.47 13.37 -1.64
N LEU A 91 -2.34 14.04 -1.81
CA LEU A 91 -1.81 14.43 -3.13
C LEU A 91 -1.51 13.19 -3.98
N PHE A 92 -0.78 12.21 -3.42
CA PHE A 92 -0.51 10.97 -4.13
C PHE A 92 -1.78 10.13 -4.36
N LEU A 93 -2.77 10.24 -3.47
CA LEU A 93 -4.11 9.66 -3.67
C LEU A 93 -4.85 10.30 -4.83
N ALA A 94 -4.85 11.62 -4.91
CA ALA A 94 -5.47 12.36 -6.01
C ALA A 94 -4.78 12.08 -7.36
N LEU A 95 -3.46 11.83 -7.35
CA LEU A 95 -2.70 11.47 -8.55
C LEU A 95 -2.88 9.98 -8.97
N GLY A 96 -3.58 9.16 -8.17
CA GLY A 96 -3.77 7.74 -8.46
C GLY A 96 -2.48 6.90 -8.39
N TRP A 97 -1.42 7.45 -7.79
CA TRP A 97 -0.09 6.83 -7.68
C TRP A 97 0.11 6.06 -6.37
N LEU A 98 -0.96 5.75 -5.64
CA LEU A 98 -0.79 4.81 -4.54
C LEU A 98 -0.31 3.49 -5.14
N PRO A 99 0.75 2.87 -4.58
CA PRO A 99 1.01 1.47 -4.84
C PRO A 99 -0.27 0.74 -4.43
N GLY A 100 -1.05 0.33 -5.43
CA GLY A 100 -2.19 -0.53 -5.22
C GLY A 100 -1.64 -1.70 -4.43
N LEU A 101 -2.28 -2.03 -3.30
CA LEU A 101 -2.05 -3.33 -2.68
C LEU A 101 -2.13 -4.30 -3.85
N THR A 102 -0.98 -4.89 -4.22
CA THR A 102 -0.97 -6.09 -5.04
C THR A 102 -1.63 -7.10 -4.12
N VAL A 103 -2.96 -7.02 -4.05
CA VAL A 103 -3.85 -8.13 -3.77
C VAL A 103 -3.21 -9.19 -4.60
N LEU A 104 -2.64 -10.16 -3.88
CA LEU A 104 -2.40 -11.48 -4.37
C LEU A 104 -3.49 -11.69 -5.41
N ASP A 105 -3.11 -11.61 -6.68
CA ASP A 105 -3.73 -12.43 -7.68
C ASP A 105 -3.51 -13.81 -7.07
N ALA A 106 -4.47 -14.19 -6.23
CA ALA A 106 -4.58 -15.47 -5.64
C ALA A 106 -4.90 -16.28 -6.87
N ALA A 107 -3.84 -16.61 -7.63
CA ALA A 107 -3.81 -17.70 -8.57
C ALA A 107 -4.63 -18.76 -7.87
N PRO A 108 -5.76 -19.20 -8.48
CA PRO A 108 -6.71 -20.07 -7.83
C PRO A 108 -5.91 -21.11 -7.09
N GLN A 109 -5.90 -21.05 -5.75
CA GLN A 109 -5.19 -22.06 -5.00
C GLN A 109 -5.84 -23.35 -5.46
N PRO A 110 -5.11 -24.32 -6.04
CA PRO A 110 -5.72 -25.57 -6.43
C PRO A 110 -6.41 -26.08 -5.19
N THR A 111 -7.75 -26.09 -5.23
CA THR A 111 -8.57 -26.58 -4.14
C THR A 111 -8.04 -27.98 -3.85
N PRO A 112 -7.81 -28.37 -2.58
CA PRO A 112 -7.32 -29.72 -2.26
C PRO A 112 -8.13 -30.86 -2.91
N ASP A 113 -9.36 -30.55 -3.35
CA ASP A 113 -10.30 -31.47 -4.01
C ASP A 113 -10.16 -31.55 -5.54
N GLN A 114 -9.26 -30.79 -6.18
CA GLN A 114 -9.03 -30.90 -7.61
C GLN A 114 -7.93 -31.93 -7.87
N PRO A 115 -8.26 -33.14 -8.37
CA PRO A 115 -7.24 -34.13 -8.70
C PRO A 115 -6.28 -33.55 -9.74
N PRO A 116 -4.99 -33.93 -9.70
CA PRO A 116 -4.02 -33.45 -10.67
C PRO A 116 -4.58 -33.70 -12.06
N ALA A 117 -4.44 -32.70 -12.95
CA ALA A 117 -4.72 -32.84 -14.37
C ALA A 117 -3.77 -33.87 -14.99
N LEU A 118 -3.98 -35.12 -14.64
CA LEU A 118 -3.45 -36.29 -15.31
C LEU A 118 -4.43 -36.57 -16.45
N GLU A 119 -3.85 -36.59 -17.64
CA GLU A 119 -4.44 -37.13 -18.87
C GLU A 119 -5.31 -36.15 -19.67
N ALA A 120 -4.65 -35.22 -20.35
CA ALA A 120 -5.03 -34.94 -21.74
C ALA A 120 -4.26 -35.91 -22.64
N PRO A 121 -4.81 -37.09 -23.02
CA PRO A 121 -4.32 -37.78 -24.19
C PRO A 121 -4.87 -37.07 -25.43
N MET A 122 -3.94 -36.69 -26.29
CA MET A 122 -4.12 -36.31 -27.70
C MET A 122 -5.46 -36.75 -28.32
N ALA A 123 -6.24 -35.79 -28.80
CA ALA A 123 -6.91 -35.93 -30.09
C ALA A 123 -6.02 -35.21 -31.13
N PRO A 124 -5.91 -35.61 -32.41
CA PRO A 124 -6.86 -36.44 -33.18
C PRO A 124 -6.21 -37.51 -34.10
N THR A 125 -6.86 -38.66 -34.29
CA THR A 125 -6.74 -39.44 -35.54
C THR A 125 -8.09 -40.14 -35.78
N ALA A 126 -8.90 -39.58 -36.68
CA ALA A 126 -10.01 -40.29 -37.33
C ALA A 126 -9.42 -41.36 -38.29
N PRO A 127 -10.20 -42.20 -39.02
CA PRO A 127 -11.56 -42.74 -38.85
C PRO A 127 -11.59 -44.28 -39.04
N ASP A 128 -12.37 -45.07 -38.30
CA ASP A 128 -12.88 -46.36 -38.83
C ASP A 128 -13.94 -47.01 -37.92
N ALA A 129 -14.96 -47.60 -38.55
CA ALA A 129 -15.86 -48.67 -38.09
C ALA A 129 -16.69 -48.45 -36.79
N ALA A 130 -18.01 -48.61 -36.70
CA ALA A 130 -19.10 -49.01 -37.58
C ALA A 130 -20.42 -48.88 -36.74
N PRO A 131 -21.57 -49.34 -37.25
CA PRO A 131 -22.75 -48.55 -37.60
C PRO A 131 -23.62 -48.11 -36.41
N VAL A 132 -24.16 -46.90 -36.52
CA VAL A 132 -25.31 -46.41 -35.75
C VAL A 132 -26.56 -47.00 -36.40
N ASP A 133 -27.29 -47.85 -35.67
CA ASP A 133 -28.65 -48.23 -36.04
C ASP A 133 -29.53 -46.97 -35.98
N GLU A 134 -29.78 -46.36 -37.14
CA GLU A 134 -30.80 -45.34 -37.34
C GLU A 134 -32.19 -45.99 -37.50
N PRO A 135 -33.25 -45.34 -36.99
CA PRO A 135 -34.58 -45.93 -36.87
C PRO A 135 -35.30 -45.97 -38.22
N GLN A 136 -35.60 -47.17 -38.73
CA GLN A 136 -36.55 -47.35 -39.83
C GLN A 136 -37.98 -47.30 -39.28
N THR A 137 -38.59 -46.12 -39.28
CA THR A 137 -40.03 -45.95 -39.12
C THR A 137 -40.50 -45.05 -40.25
N GLU A 138 -40.58 -45.58 -41.47
CA GLU A 138 -41.28 -44.91 -42.59
C GLU A 138 -41.70 -45.83 -43.77
N GLU A 139 -41.57 -47.17 -43.70
CA GLU A 139 -42.03 -48.09 -44.77
C GLU A 139 -43.08 -49.11 -44.26
N GLN A 140 -44.18 -48.62 -43.67
CA GLN A 140 -45.38 -49.43 -43.40
C GLN A 140 -46.64 -48.95 -44.15
N GLU A 141 -46.50 -48.06 -45.13
CA GLU A 141 -47.61 -47.56 -45.95
C GLU A 141 -47.82 -48.30 -47.29
N GLU A 142 -47.02 -49.33 -47.64
CA GLU A 142 -47.13 -50.00 -48.97
C GLU A 142 -47.43 -51.51 -48.94
N GLN A 143 -48.00 -52.05 -47.85
CA GLN A 143 -48.46 -53.46 -47.82
C GLN A 143 -49.87 -53.65 -47.26
N ALA A 144 -50.71 -52.64 -47.41
CA ALA A 144 -52.17 -52.79 -47.39
C ALA A 144 -52.71 -52.76 -48.84
N GLN A 145 -52.22 -53.68 -49.67
CA GLN A 145 -52.85 -54.13 -50.92
C GLN A 145 -52.70 -55.64 -51.06
#